data_AF-A0A4Z1IRW9-F1
#
_entry.id   AF-A0A4Z1IRW9-F1
#
_cell.length_a   1.000
_cell.length_b   1.000
_cell.length_c   1.000
_cell.angle_alpha   90.00
_cell.angle_beta   90.00
_cell.angle_gamma   90.00
#
_symmetry.space_group_name_H-M   'P 1'
#
loop_
_entity.id
_entity.type
_entity.pdbx_description
1 polymer ?
#
loop_
_entity_poly.entity_id
_entity_poly.type
_entity_poly.pdbx_seq_one_letter_code
_entity_poly.pdbx_strand_id
1 'polypeptide(L)'
;MDIINSVNSAILAADLSPTEHLLLKYFIEEAVEPKLAAQFTQSIVDQDENNVENNLRQFKKDWRNLASRLTVVEPISKPLDALVRERDGPYCTMSMFREGNTRPVPTPIESAHVIPTSFLRNSESADEGRLIRILETFISTSNVDRLNTLLSSQIQDNAIALCNLWLISPNTGAMHLEMYKLAYKYPEPLKNLFFGNRFHFSGSLEWFEISTTNPTDLPLPSKFLFDIHRRFTTALHLFSIEDQIRHGLPKPTSSILQKLFGYPITIFKRAFHKLWLWVPESIRLRCYRHMWTIGEWLYGPEEVRWVQRVPFGLYIKRTQGTSWNESNALNIVEQYTSILAPRSIDVVEDSSQGITFLVMTCLNGKSFRRSFHLMSYAERNQFMDDIGKCVTIKKDPKDYSLSFFGHHGWSYV
;
A
#
# COMPACT_ATOMS: atom_id res chain seq x y z
N MET A 1 3.80 12.58 33.83
CA MET A 1 3.12 11.90 32.70
C MET A 1 3.80 12.38 31.43
N ASP A 2 4.17 11.48 30.51
CA ASP A 2 4.81 11.87 29.25
C ASP A 2 3.83 12.71 28.41
N ILE A 3 4.23 13.91 28.00
CA ILE A 3 3.38 14.84 27.25
C ILE A 3 2.85 14.23 25.96
N ILE A 4 3.65 13.38 25.31
CA ILE A 4 3.26 12.67 24.08
C ILE A 4 2.06 11.74 24.37
N ASN A 5 2.11 11.00 25.47
CA ASN A 5 1.02 10.09 25.85
C ASN A 5 -0.25 10.85 26.26
N SER A 6 -0.09 12.00 26.92
CA SER A 6 -1.21 12.87 27.29
C SER A 6 -1.94 13.38 26.04
N VAL A 7 -1.20 13.95 25.08
CA VAL A 7 -1.76 14.49 23.84
C VAL A 7 -2.37 13.40 22.98
N ASN A 8 -1.71 12.25 22.85
CA ASN A 8 -2.27 11.12 22.11
C ASN A 8 -3.58 10.61 22.75
N SER A 9 -3.69 10.64 24.08
CA SER A 9 -4.93 10.29 24.77
C SER A 9 -6.05 11.30 24.50
N ALA A 10 -5.73 12.60 24.48
CA ALA A 10 -6.68 13.65 24.12
C ALA A 10 -7.15 13.52 22.66
N ILE A 11 -6.23 13.26 21.73
CA ILE A 11 -6.56 12.99 20.32
C ILE A 11 -7.51 11.79 20.19
N LEU A 12 -7.22 10.68 20.89
CA LEU A 12 -8.04 9.46 20.85
C LEU A 12 -9.42 9.62 21.49
N ALA A 13 -9.58 10.57 22.41
CA ALA A 13 -10.86 10.86 23.06
C ALA A 13 -11.77 11.75 22.20
N ALA A 14 -11.22 12.48 21.23
CA ALA A 14 -11.97 13.35 20.33
C ALA A 14 -12.80 12.54 19.32
N ASP A 15 -13.97 13.07 18.92
CA ASP A 15 -14.80 12.43 17.90
C ASP A 15 -14.23 12.64 16.48
N LEU A 16 -13.18 11.88 16.15
CA LEU A 16 -12.50 11.91 14.87
C LEU A 16 -12.56 10.55 14.15
N SER A 17 -12.43 10.60 12.82
CA SER A 17 -12.33 9.39 12.00
C SER A 17 -10.99 8.66 12.23
N PRO A 18 -10.91 7.36 11.87
CA PRO A 18 -9.66 6.61 12.04
C PRO A 18 -8.44 7.23 11.33
N THR A 19 -8.62 7.81 10.14
CA THR A 19 -7.54 8.48 9.40
C THR A 19 -7.11 9.77 10.07
N GLU A 20 -8.04 10.52 10.67
CA GLU A 20 -7.75 11.74 11.43
C GLU A 20 -6.90 11.44 12.66
N HIS A 21 -7.25 10.42 13.45
CA HIS A 21 -6.44 9.98 14.58
C HIS A 21 -5.02 9.61 14.15
N LEU A 22 -4.88 8.84 13.06
CA LEU A 22 -3.56 8.45 12.55
C LEU A 22 -2.76 9.66 12.05
N LEU A 23 -3.38 10.59 11.31
CA LEU A 23 -2.71 11.80 10.82
C LEU A 23 -2.12 12.63 11.96
N LEU A 24 -2.91 12.87 13.01
CA LEU A 24 -2.49 13.67 14.17
C LEU A 24 -1.41 12.96 14.99
N LYS A 25 -1.57 11.64 15.20
CA LYS A 25 -0.56 10.82 15.88
C LYS A 25 0.77 10.83 15.13
N TYR A 26 0.75 10.59 13.82
CA TYR A 26 1.97 10.56 13.02
C TYR A 26 2.60 11.92 12.79
N PHE A 27 1.85 13.02 12.91
CA PHE A 27 2.43 14.36 12.97
C PHE A 27 3.40 14.48 14.16
N ILE A 28 3.05 13.92 15.32
CA ILE A 28 3.90 13.92 16.51
C ILE A 28 5.08 12.94 16.34
N GLU A 29 4.80 11.71 15.90
CA GLU A 29 5.82 10.64 15.80
C GLU A 29 6.88 10.89 14.71
N GLU A 30 6.50 11.48 13.57
CA GLU A 30 7.41 11.73 12.44
C GLU A 30 8.10 13.10 12.51
N ALA A 31 7.79 13.93 13.51
CA ALA A 31 8.47 15.20 13.71
C ALA A 31 9.96 15.00 14.04
N VAL A 32 10.80 15.99 13.73
CA VAL A 32 12.21 15.99 14.13
C VAL A 32 12.33 15.99 15.66
N GLU A 33 11.44 16.72 16.33
CA GLU A 33 11.34 16.78 17.78
C GLU A 33 9.92 16.43 18.25
N PRO A 34 9.61 15.14 18.50
CA PRO A 34 8.27 14.69 18.87
C PRO A 34 7.68 15.41 20.09
N LYS A 35 8.51 15.82 21.05
CA LYS A 35 8.06 16.57 22.23
C LYS A 35 7.55 17.98 21.88
N LEU A 36 8.23 18.69 20.97
CA LEU A 36 7.79 20.01 20.51
C LEU A 36 6.50 19.89 19.69
N ALA A 37 6.41 18.88 18.82
CA ALA A 37 5.20 18.60 18.07
C ALA A 37 4.01 18.25 18.98
N ALA A 38 4.24 17.49 20.05
CA ALA A 38 3.24 17.22 21.07
C ALA A 38 2.82 18.50 21.81
N GLN A 39 3.76 19.35 22.23
CA GLN A 39 3.44 20.64 22.87
C GLN A 39 2.62 21.56 21.96
N PHE A 40 2.98 21.65 20.68
CA PHE A 40 2.22 22.40 19.70
C PHE A 40 0.80 21.83 19.54
N THR A 41 0.67 20.52 19.43
CA THR A 41 -0.65 19.86 19.32
C THR A 41 -1.48 20.05 20.59
N GLN A 42 -0.86 20.01 21.77
CA GLN A 42 -1.52 20.33 23.05
C GLN A 42 -2.07 21.76 23.03
N SER A 43 -1.30 22.73 22.51
CA SER A 43 -1.78 24.12 22.41
C SER A 43 -3.00 24.30 21.50
N ILE A 44 -3.21 23.39 20.55
CA ILE A 44 -4.40 23.37 19.67
C ILE A 44 -5.59 22.77 20.42
N VAL A 45 -5.36 21.72 21.22
CA VAL A 45 -6.38 21.12 22.08
C VAL A 45 -6.84 22.13 23.14
N ASP A 46 -5.89 22.83 23.78
CA ASP A 46 -6.16 23.78 24.87
C ASP A 46 -6.74 25.12 24.40
N GLN A 47 -6.79 25.37 23.09
CA GLN A 47 -7.25 26.66 22.54
C GLN A 47 -8.73 26.93 22.85
N ASP A 48 -9.57 25.90 22.82
CA ASP A 48 -10.97 25.92 23.21
C ASP A 48 -11.41 24.50 23.58
N GLU A 49 -11.49 24.22 24.87
CA GLU A 49 -11.84 22.88 25.40
C GLU A 49 -13.22 22.40 24.93
N ASN A 50 -14.14 23.31 24.57
CA ASN A 50 -15.46 22.95 24.07
C ASN A 50 -15.46 22.64 22.57
N ASN A 51 -14.33 22.79 21.88
CA ASN A 51 -14.24 22.77 20.43
C ASN A 51 -13.00 22.04 19.88
N VAL A 52 -12.48 21.09 20.67
CA VAL A 52 -11.25 20.33 20.38
C VAL A 52 -11.29 19.71 18.99
N GLU A 53 -12.40 19.09 18.59
CA GLU A 53 -12.53 18.43 17.30
C GLU A 53 -12.39 19.40 16.12
N ASN A 54 -12.98 20.59 16.21
CA ASN A 54 -12.88 21.57 15.13
C ASN A 54 -11.48 22.19 15.07
N ASN A 55 -10.84 22.41 16.22
CA ASN A 55 -9.45 22.88 16.27
C ASN A 55 -8.51 21.85 15.61
N LEU A 56 -8.64 20.57 15.96
CA LEU A 56 -7.87 19.48 15.36
C LEU A 56 -8.15 19.30 13.86
N ARG A 57 -9.41 19.45 13.43
CA ARG A 57 -9.78 19.40 12.00
C ARG A 57 -9.25 20.62 11.22
N GLN A 58 -9.23 21.79 11.83
CA GLN A 58 -8.66 22.98 11.22
C GLN A 58 -7.14 22.82 11.06
N PHE A 59 -6.45 22.38 12.11
CA PHE A 59 -5.05 22.01 12.04
C PHE A 59 -4.78 20.97 10.95
N LYS A 60 -5.60 19.92 10.84
CA LYS A 60 -5.49 18.92 9.77
C LYS A 60 -5.59 19.54 8.37
N LYS A 61 -6.49 20.51 8.15
CA LYS A 61 -6.61 21.20 6.86
C LYS A 61 -5.33 21.96 6.52
N ASP A 62 -4.75 22.64 7.49
CA ASP A 62 -3.48 23.36 7.32
C ASP A 62 -2.32 22.39 7.06
N TRP A 63 -2.28 21.29 7.82
CA TRP A 63 -1.32 20.22 7.60
C TRP A 63 -1.43 19.60 6.20
N ARG A 64 -2.67 19.39 5.71
CA ARG A 64 -2.91 18.94 4.33
C ARG A 64 -2.39 19.93 3.31
N ASN A 65 -2.69 21.22 3.50
CA ASN A 65 -2.24 22.28 2.60
C ASN A 65 -0.70 22.24 2.49
N LEU A 66 -0.01 22.26 3.63
CA LEU A 66 1.46 22.18 3.66
C LEU A 66 1.98 20.91 2.99
N ALA A 67 1.48 19.73 3.37
CA ALA A 67 1.92 18.46 2.79
C ALA A 67 1.69 18.39 1.28
N SER A 68 0.53 18.87 0.79
CA SER A 68 0.19 18.85 -0.64
C SER A 68 1.12 19.68 -1.52
N ARG A 69 1.88 20.63 -0.94
CA ARG A 69 2.91 21.37 -1.68
C ARG A 69 4.05 20.46 -2.15
N LEU A 70 4.30 19.33 -1.49
CA LEU A 70 5.28 18.35 -1.93
C LEU A 70 4.84 17.56 -3.16
N THR A 71 3.54 17.56 -3.50
CA THR A 71 3.02 16.84 -4.66
C THR A 71 2.98 17.70 -5.94
N VAL A 72 3.40 18.96 -5.85
CA VAL A 72 3.45 19.87 -7.00
C VAL A 72 4.54 19.41 -7.97
N VAL A 73 4.17 19.21 -9.22
CA VAL A 73 5.11 18.88 -10.30
C VAL A 73 5.57 20.18 -10.95
N GLU A 74 6.87 20.43 -10.90
CA GLU A 74 7.50 21.62 -11.48
C GLU A 74 8.34 21.26 -12.70
N PRO A 75 8.32 22.10 -13.75
CA PRO A 75 9.14 21.86 -14.93
C PRO A 75 10.62 22.04 -14.61
N ILE A 76 11.45 21.15 -15.14
CA ILE A 76 12.91 21.21 -15.03
C ILE A 76 13.48 21.75 -16.35
N SER A 77 14.48 22.62 -16.26
CA SER A 77 15.13 23.18 -17.45
C SER A 77 15.88 22.09 -18.21
N LYS A 78 15.92 22.19 -19.55
CA LYS A 78 16.63 21.22 -20.40
C LYS A 78 18.11 21.03 -20.02
N PRO A 79 18.86 22.09 -19.65
CA PRO A 79 20.24 21.92 -19.20
C PRO A 79 20.36 21.09 -17.91
N LEU A 80 19.48 21.32 -16.93
CA LEU A 80 19.48 20.55 -15.68
C LEU A 80 19.07 19.10 -15.92
N ASP A 81 18.06 18.85 -16.76
CA ASP A 81 17.65 17.48 -17.12
C ASP A 81 18.79 16.71 -17.80
N ALA A 82 19.59 17.37 -18.64
CA ALA A 82 20.77 16.77 -19.26
C ALA A 82 21.83 16.37 -18.21
N LEU A 83 22.12 17.24 -17.24
CA LEU A 83 23.06 16.95 -16.15
C LEU A 83 22.57 15.82 -15.24
N VAL A 84 21.26 15.76 -14.94
CA VAL A 84 20.67 14.65 -14.19
C VAL A 84 20.84 13.33 -14.94
N ARG A 85 20.61 13.30 -16.26
CA ARG A 85 20.84 12.09 -17.08
C ARG A 85 22.30 11.71 -17.21
N GLU A 86 23.20 12.68 -17.18
CA GLU A 86 24.64 12.44 -17.13
C GLU A 86 25.03 11.75 -15.82
N ARG A 87 24.47 12.21 -14.69
CA ARG A 87 24.70 11.63 -13.35
C ARG A 87 24.06 10.26 -13.16
N ASP A 88 22.75 10.16 -13.40
CA ASP A 88 21.93 9.01 -13.04
C ASP A 88 21.85 7.97 -14.18
N GLY A 89 22.33 8.34 -15.37
CA GLY A 89 22.25 7.55 -16.59
C GLY A 89 20.96 7.78 -17.39
N PRO A 90 20.89 7.23 -18.61
CA PRO A 90 19.81 7.52 -19.56
C PRO A 90 18.49 6.82 -19.26
N TYR A 91 18.46 5.89 -18.30
CA TYR A 91 17.29 5.08 -17.99
C TYR A 91 16.91 5.29 -16.54
N CYS A 92 15.64 5.56 -16.28
CA CYS A 92 14.96 5.34 -15.01
C CYS A 92 14.06 4.14 -15.18
N THR A 93 13.98 3.37 -14.11
CA THR A 93 13.62 1.97 -14.24
C THR A 93 12.43 1.57 -13.42
N MET A 94 11.86 2.54 -12.70
CA MET A 94 10.47 2.53 -12.28
C MET A 94 9.53 2.76 -13.48
N SER A 95 9.62 1.91 -14.49
CA SER A 95 8.64 1.85 -15.59
C SER A 95 7.78 0.61 -15.38
N MET A 96 6.45 0.78 -15.42
CA MET A 96 5.54 -0.35 -15.42
C MET A 96 5.74 -1.17 -16.68
N PHE A 97 6.27 -2.39 -16.54
CA PHE A 97 6.32 -3.32 -17.67
C PHE A 97 4.90 -3.74 -18.05
N ARG A 98 4.54 -3.60 -19.33
CA ARG A 98 3.39 -4.33 -19.90
C ARG A 98 3.84 -5.78 -20.12
N GLU A 99 3.09 -6.75 -19.60
CA GLU A 99 3.32 -8.18 -19.84
C GLU A 99 3.44 -8.48 -21.35
N GLY A 100 4.60 -9.00 -21.75
CA GLY A 100 4.92 -9.43 -23.11
C GLY A 100 6.43 -9.47 -23.34
N ASN A 101 6.93 -10.52 -24.01
CA ASN A 101 8.36 -10.75 -24.31
C ASN A 101 9.01 -9.70 -25.25
N THR A 102 8.35 -8.57 -25.51
CA THR A 102 8.93 -7.45 -26.24
C THR A 102 9.64 -6.52 -25.26
N ARG A 103 10.91 -6.19 -25.52
CA ARG A 103 11.62 -5.13 -24.79
C ARG A 103 10.69 -3.89 -24.72
N PRO A 104 10.39 -3.35 -23.54
CA PRO A 104 9.61 -2.14 -23.44
C PRO A 104 10.38 -1.06 -24.18
N VAL A 105 9.70 -0.34 -25.04
CA VAL A 105 10.20 0.94 -25.53
C VAL A 105 10.43 1.78 -24.27
N PRO A 106 11.65 2.28 -23.99
CA PRO A 106 11.89 3.14 -22.85
C PRO A 106 10.92 4.31 -22.94
N THR A 107 9.94 4.38 -22.04
CA THR A 107 9.12 5.57 -21.90
C THR A 107 10.05 6.69 -21.45
N PRO A 108 9.99 7.90 -22.07
CA PRO A 108 10.82 9.01 -21.64
C PRO A 108 10.56 9.27 -20.17
N ILE A 109 11.59 9.11 -19.34
CA ILE A 109 11.49 9.42 -17.92
C ILE A 109 11.74 10.90 -17.74
N GLU A 110 10.88 11.53 -16.96
CA GLU A 110 11.02 12.90 -16.48
C GLU A 110 11.82 12.92 -15.17
N SER A 111 12.84 13.77 -15.10
CA SER A 111 13.50 14.11 -13.85
C SER A 111 12.46 14.72 -12.89
N ALA A 112 12.65 14.57 -11.58
CA ALA A 112 11.76 15.15 -10.57
C ALA A 112 12.53 15.84 -9.46
N HIS A 113 11.92 16.89 -8.90
CA HIS A 113 12.40 17.49 -7.65
C HIS A 113 12.10 16.57 -6.46
N VAL A 114 13.06 16.43 -5.55
CA VAL A 114 12.83 15.76 -4.25
C VAL A 114 11.90 16.62 -3.41
N ILE A 115 12.12 17.94 -3.37
CA ILE A 115 11.22 18.93 -2.79
C ILE A 115 10.96 20.01 -3.84
N PRO A 116 9.70 20.29 -4.22
CA PRO A 116 9.38 21.37 -5.16
C PRO A 116 9.99 22.70 -4.73
N THR A 117 10.55 23.46 -5.67
CA THR A 117 11.19 24.76 -5.39
C THR A 117 10.18 25.79 -4.88
N SER A 118 8.90 25.63 -5.19
CA SER A 118 7.79 26.43 -4.68
C SER A 118 7.33 26.04 -3.28
N PHE A 119 7.89 25.00 -2.64
CA PHE A 119 7.41 24.47 -1.37
C PHE A 119 7.30 25.56 -0.27
N LEU A 120 8.27 26.47 -0.22
CA LEU A 120 8.33 27.59 0.73
C LEU A 120 7.93 28.95 0.12
N ARG A 121 7.46 29.01 -1.14
CA ARG A 121 7.08 30.29 -1.76
C ARG A 121 5.71 30.75 -1.25
N ASN A 122 5.60 32.06 -0.98
CA ASN A 122 4.41 32.85 -0.57
C ASN A 122 4.29 33.25 0.92
N SER A 123 5.41 33.60 1.57
CA SER A 123 5.56 34.05 2.98
C SER A 123 4.71 35.23 3.48
N GLU A 124 3.95 35.92 2.63
CA GLU A 124 3.37 37.24 2.96
C GLU A 124 1.93 37.21 3.48
N SER A 125 1.25 36.05 3.47
CA SER A 125 -0.14 35.95 3.96
C SER A 125 -0.22 35.44 5.41
N ALA A 126 -1.27 35.81 6.15
CA ALA A 126 -1.50 35.33 7.53
C ALA A 126 -1.67 33.79 7.60
N ASP A 127 -2.24 33.18 6.56
CA ASP A 127 -2.31 31.72 6.43
C ASP A 127 -0.92 31.10 6.27
N GLU A 128 0.00 31.78 5.59
CA GLU A 128 1.37 31.31 5.43
C GLU A 128 2.14 31.29 6.75
N GLY A 129 1.95 32.30 7.61
CA GLY A 129 2.55 32.30 8.95
C GLY A 129 2.15 31.08 9.78
N ARG A 130 0.90 30.62 9.64
CA ARG A 130 0.41 29.39 10.28
C ARG A 130 1.07 28.14 9.71
N LEU A 131 1.20 28.05 8.38
CA LEU A 131 1.85 26.91 7.72
C LEU A 131 3.35 26.81 8.03
N ILE A 132 4.05 27.94 8.07
CA ILE A 132 5.46 27.99 8.47
C ILE A 132 5.62 27.53 9.92
N ARG A 133 4.76 27.98 10.85
CA ARG A 133 4.82 27.51 12.25
C ARG A 133 4.60 26.00 12.36
N ILE A 134 3.69 25.43 11.58
CA ILE A 134 3.48 23.97 11.51
C ILE A 134 4.74 23.29 10.98
N LEU A 135 5.34 23.83 9.91
CA LEU A 135 6.57 23.30 9.33
C LEU A 135 7.74 23.35 10.32
N GLU A 136 7.98 24.49 10.97
CA GLU A 136 9.02 24.66 11.99
C GLU A 136 8.82 23.70 13.17
N THR A 137 7.57 23.50 13.58
CA THR A 137 7.26 22.50 14.62
C THR A 137 7.59 21.09 14.15
N PHE A 138 7.28 20.76 12.90
CA PHE A 138 7.44 19.42 12.37
C PHE A 138 8.90 19.07 12.03
N ILE A 139 9.66 20.01 11.46
CA ILE A 139 11.04 19.75 11.02
C ILE A 139 12.12 20.51 11.80
N SER A 140 11.78 21.36 12.78
CA SER A 140 12.64 22.35 13.45
C SER A 140 12.94 23.61 12.61
N THR A 141 13.03 24.76 13.27
CA THR A 141 13.38 26.05 12.64
C THR A 141 14.72 25.99 11.90
N SER A 142 15.74 25.36 12.49
CA SER A 142 17.05 25.21 11.85
C SER A 142 16.99 24.46 10.51
N ASN A 143 16.14 23.44 10.41
CA ASN A 143 15.94 22.74 9.14
C ASN A 143 15.09 23.54 8.16
N VAL A 144 14.14 24.37 8.62
CA VAL A 144 13.41 25.30 7.74
C VAL A 144 14.37 26.32 7.12
N ASP A 145 15.26 26.92 7.92
CA ASP A 145 16.26 27.87 7.43
C ASP A 145 17.21 27.22 6.42
N ARG A 146 17.68 26.01 6.74
CA ARG A 146 18.54 25.22 5.85
C ARG A 146 17.82 24.86 4.55
N LEU A 147 16.55 24.44 4.63
CA LEU A 147 15.73 24.13 3.47
C LEU A 147 15.53 25.37 2.60
N ASN A 148 15.21 26.52 3.20
CA ASN A 148 15.03 27.78 2.48
C ASN A 148 16.30 28.22 1.75
N THR A 149 17.45 28.11 2.43
CA THR A 149 18.76 28.41 1.84
C THR A 149 19.04 27.50 0.65
N LEU A 150 18.78 26.20 0.78
CA LEU A 150 18.97 25.24 -0.30
C LEU A 150 18.02 25.49 -1.46
N LEU A 151 16.72 25.74 -1.24
CA LEU A 151 15.77 25.97 -2.34
C LEU A 151 16.02 27.31 -3.06
N SER A 152 16.48 28.34 -2.34
CA SER A 152 16.76 29.66 -2.91
C SER A 152 18.06 29.69 -3.74
N SER A 153 19.10 28.97 -3.30
CA SER A 153 20.41 28.94 -3.98
C SER A 153 20.42 28.15 -5.29
N GLN A 154 19.46 27.24 -5.51
CA GLN A 154 19.31 26.46 -6.76
C GLN A 154 19.11 27.34 -8.00
N ILE A 155 18.65 28.58 -7.83
CA ILE A 155 18.43 29.51 -8.93
C ILE A 155 19.77 29.94 -9.56
N GLN A 156 20.86 29.89 -8.80
CA GLN A 156 22.17 30.43 -9.21
C GLN A 156 23.22 29.34 -9.44
N ASP A 157 23.06 28.16 -8.83
CA ASP A 157 24.07 27.09 -8.85
C ASP A 157 23.46 25.74 -9.29
N ASN A 158 23.93 25.24 -10.43
CA ASN A 158 23.52 23.96 -10.98
C ASN A 158 23.88 22.78 -10.08
N ALA A 159 25.03 22.81 -9.38
CA ALA A 159 25.42 21.73 -8.47
C ALA A 159 24.47 21.66 -7.28
N ILE A 160 24.04 22.80 -6.76
CA ILE A 160 23.01 22.86 -5.70
C ILE A 160 21.65 22.41 -6.24
N ALA A 161 21.28 22.78 -7.47
CA ALA A 161 20.06 22.30 -8.13
C ALA A 161 20.04 20.78 -8.28
N LEU A 162 21.17 20.17 -8.67
CA LEU A 162 21.29 18.71 -8.81
C LEU A 162 21.09 17.97 -7.48
N CYS A 163 21.44 18.57 -6.35
CA CYS A 163 21.18 17.99 -5.03
C CYS A 163 19.67 17.84 -4.74
N ASN A 164 18.79 18.58 -5.40
CA ASN A 164 17.33 18.49 -5.24
C ASN A 164 16.66 17.74 -6.40
N LEU A 165 17.43 17.23 -7.36
CA LEU A 165 16.90 16.54 -8.52
C LEU A 165 17.24 15.06 -8.45
N TRP A 166 16.29 14.23 -8.86
CA TRP A 166 16.48 12.79 -8.92
C TRP A 166 15.79 12.17 -10.12
N LEU A 167 16.49 11.23 -10.77
CA LEU A 167 15.96 10.32 -11.78
C LEU A 167 15.93 8.91 -11.18
N ILE A 168 14.77 8.27 -11.19
CA ILE A 168 14.55 7.04 -10.42
C ILE A 168 15.20 5.81 -11.07
N SER A 169 16.54 5.72 -11.02
CA SER A 169 17.30 4.55 -11.46
C SER A 169 18.53 4.29 -10.61
N PRO A 170 18.82 3.02 -10.29
CA PRO A 170 20.10 2.63 -9.74
C PRO A 170 21.15 2.46 -10.84
N ASN A 171 22.39 2.87 -10.57
CA ASN A 171 23.55 2.53 -11.38
C ASN A 171 24.73 2.14 -10.49
N THR A 172 25.42 1.05 -10.85
CA THR A 172 26.53 0.48 -10.08
C THR A 172 27.86 0.75 -10.77
N GLY A 173 28.71 1.61 -10.19
CA GLY A 173 30.11 1.69 -10.59
C GLY A 173 30.84 3.02 -10.38
N ALA A 174 30.75 3.68 -9.22
CA ALA A 174 31.45 4.96 -9.02
C ALA A 174 32.12 5.15 -7.64
N MET A 175 32.92 6.22 -7.53
CA MET A 175 33.81 6.56 -6.41
C MET A 175 33.08 7.00 -5.13
N HIS A 176 31.87 7.55 -5.24
CA HIS A 176 31.03 7.93 -4.10
C HIS A 176 29.69 7.22 -4.21
N LEU A 177 29.28 6.55 -3.13
CA LEU A 177 28.14 5.65 -3.09
C LEU A 177 27.25 6.00 -1.90
N GLU A 178 25.97 6.24 -2.17
CA GLU A 178 24.96 6.43 -1.14
C GLU A 178 23.85 5.38 -1.27
N MET A 179 23.47 4.82 -0.12
CA MET A 179 22.43 3.80 -0.02
C MET A 179 21.10 4.44 0.38
N TYR A 180 20.08 4.21 -0.43
CA TYR A 180 18.72 4.70 -0.21
C TYR A 180 17.75 3.53 0.04
N LYS A 181 16.68 3.84 0.76
CA LYS A 181 15.67 2.88 1.22
C LYS A 181 14.32 3.19 0.59
N LEU A 182 13.80 2.29 -0.24
CA LEU A 182 12.42 2.34 -0.70
C LEU A 182 11.57 1.38 0.14
N ALA A 183 10.54 1.93 0.79
CA ALA A 183 9.62 1.17 1.62
C ALA A 183 8.20 1.32 1.11
N TYR A 184 7.49 0.21 1.03
CA TYR A 184 6.08 0.18 0.73
C TYR A 184 5.25 0.73 1.91
N LYS A 185 4.25 1.58 1.63
CA LYS A 185 3.22 1.97 2.59
C LYS A 185 1.91 1.25 2.32
N TYR A 186 1.57 0.36 3.25
CA TYR A 186 0.29 -0.33 3.29
C TYR A 186 -0.86 0.69 3.31
N PRO A 187 -1.90 0.55 2.45
CA PRO A 187 -2.45 -0.71 1.91
C PRO A 187 -2.38 -0.89 0.40
N GLU A 188 -1.77 0.03 -0.35
CA GLU A 188 -1.81 0.01 -1.82
C GLU A 188 -0.52 -0.53 -2.45
N PRO A 189 -0.40 -1.84 -2.71
CA PRO A 189 0.83 -2.37 -3.28
C PRO A 189 1.08 -1.70 -4.64
N LEU A 190 2.27 -1.13 -4.79
CA LEU A 190 2.76 -0.70 -6.10
C LEU A 190 2.94 -1.97 -6.93
N LYS A 191 1.94 -2.26 -7.77
CA LYS A 191 2.01 -3.37 -8.73
C LYS A 191 2.84 -2.95 -9.93
N ASN A 192 3.61 -3.88 -10.48
CA ASN A 192 4.41 -3.69 -11.69
C ASN A 192 5.53 -2.64 -11.56
N LEU A 193 6.05 -2.44 -10.35
CA LEU A 193 7.24 -1.61 -10.17
C LEU A 193 8.50 -2.46 -10.37
N PHE A 194 9.39 -2.03 -11.27
CA PHE A 194 10.67 -2.68 -11.55
C PHE A 194 11.82 -1.71 -11.24
N PHE A 195 13.03 -2.27 -11.07
CA PHE A 195 14.28 -1.53 -10.88
C PHE A 195 15.19 -1.59 -12.10
N GLY A 196 16.28 -0.80 -12.04
CA GLY A 196 17.36 -0.63 -13.04
C GLY A 196 17.78 -1.90 -13.73
N ASN A 197 18.03 -2.83 -12.83
CA ASN A 197 18.53 -4.16 -13.00
C ASN A 197 17.44 -5.18 -13.37
N ARG A 198 16.21 -4.73 -13.69
CA ARG A 198 15.02 -5.55 -14.01
C ARG A 198 14.50 -6.41 -12.84
N PHE A 199 14.94 -6.16 -11.61
CA PHE A 199 14.33 -6.79 -10.46
C PHE A 199 12.97 -6.18 -10.16
N HIS A 200 11.99 -7.04 -9.86
CA HIS A 200 10.66 -6.62 -9.45
C HIS A 200 10.71 -6.12 -8.00
N PHE A 201 10.11 -4.96 -7.73
CA PHE A 201 9.93 -4.46 -6.38
C PHE A 201 9.06 -5.44 -5.59
N SER A 202 9.62 -6.12 -4.59
CA SER A 202 8.93 -7.19 -3.86
C SER A 202 7.73 -6.71 -3.02
N GLY A 203 7.52 -5.40 -2.91
CA GLY A 203 6.43 -4.81 -2.13
C GLY A 203 6.73 -4.75 -0.63
N SER A 204 7.98 -4.98 -0.22
CA SER A 204 8.39 -4.98 1.19
C SER A 204 9.37 -3.84 1.49
N LEU A 205 10.65 -4.09 1.22
CA LEU A 205 11.74 -3.18 1.47
C LEU A 205 12.86 -3.47 0.49
N GLU A 206 13.30 -2.45 -0.22
CA GLU A 206 14.36 -2.59 -1.21
C GLU A 206 15.39 -1.48 -1.02
N TRP A 207 16.65 -1.88 -1.03
CA TRP A 207 17.79 -0.98 -0.95
C TRP A 207 18.31 -0.77 -2.37
N PHE A 208 18.66 0.47 -2.68
CA PHE A 208 19.32 0.78 -3.93
C PHE A 208 20.44 1.79 -3.69
N GLU A 209 21.47 1.67 -4.51
CA GLU A 209 22.65 2.51 -4.45
C GLU A 209 22.63 3.46 -5.64
N ILE A 210 22.91 4.74 -5.38
CA ILE A 210 23.20 5.73 -6.42
C ILE A 210 24.67 6.12 -6.24
N SER A 211 25.37 6.28 -7.36
CA SER A 211 26.77 6.62 -7.34
C SER A 211 27.08 7.63 -8.45
N THR A 212 28.04 8.53 -8.18
CA THR A 212 28.52 9.53 -9.14
C THR A 212 30.03 9.45 -9.26
N THR A 213 30.56 9.59 -10.48
CA THR A 213 32.00 9.66 -10.75
C THR A 213 32.55 11.07 -10.60
N ASN A 214 31.69 12.09 -10.60
CA ASN A 214 32.05 13.49 -10.45
C ASN A 214 31.21 14.15 -9.34
N PRO A 215 31.56 13.97 -8.07
CA PRO A 215 30.76 14.49 -6.96
C PRO A 215 30.76 16.02 -6.85
N THR A 216 31.72 16.71 -7.48
CA THR A 216 31.81 18.18 -7.46
C THR A 216 30.83 18.81 -8.44
N ASP A 217 30.80 18.34 -9.69
CA ASP A 217 29.95 18.94 -10.73
C ASP A 217 28.59 18.21 -10.86
N LEU A 218 28.53 16.93 -10.47
CA LEU A 218 27.34 16.07 -10.53
C LEU A 218 27.05 15.45 -9.14
N PRO A 219 26.76 16.28 -8.12
CA PRO A 219 26.52 15.79 -6.77
C PRO A 219 25.27 14.91 -6.71
N LEU A 220 25.28 13.95 -5.78
CA LEU A 220 24.12 13.09 -5.50
C LEU A 220 22.98 13.89 -4.85
N PRO A 221 21.73 13.38 -4.92
CA PRO A 221 20.63 14.03 -4.24
C PRO A 221 20.86 14.10 -2.72
N SER A 222 20.43 15.20 -2.12
CA SER A 222 20.69 15.50 -0.72
C SER A 222 19.93 14.57 0.22
N LYS A 223 20.67 13.84 1.07
CA LYS A 223 20.12 13.08 2.20
C LYS A 223 19.19 13.91 3.08
N PHE A 224 19.50 15.20 3.27
CA PHE A 224 18.67 16.11 4.05
C PHE A 224 17.29 16.29 3.39
N LEU A 225 17.23 16.55 2.08
CA LEU A 225 15.96 16.73 1.36
C LEU A 225 15.13 15.44 1.37
N PHE A 226 15.77 14.29 1.25
CA PHE A 226 15.09 13.00 1.41
C PHE A 226 14.57 12.75 2.81
N ASP A 227 15.31 13.10 3.88
CA ASP A 227 14.80 12.92 5.24
C ASP A 227 13.57 13.81 5.48
N ILE A 228 13.61 15.07 5.00
CA ILE A 228 12.45 15.95 5.04
C ILE A 228 11.29 15.32 4.29
N HIS A 229 11.45 14.96 3.01
CA HIS A 229 10.40 14.34 2.20
C HIS A 229 9.83 13.07 2.88
N ARG A 230 10.72 12.18 3.39
CA ARG A 230 10.35 10.93 4.06
C ARG A 230 9.38 11.16 5.21
N ARG A 231 9.58 12.21 6.02
CA ARG A 231 8.70 12.53 7.16
C ARG A 231 7.27 12.87 6.73
N PHE A 232 7.10 13.51 5.58
CA PHE A 232 5.78 13.81 5.02
C PHE A 232 5.08 12.60 4.37
N THR A 233 5.80 11.54 4.02
CA THR A 233 5.22 10.41 3.28
C THR A 233 4.05 9.74 4.01
N THR A 234 4.05 9.71 5.36
CA THR A 234 2.92 9.14 6.12
C THR A 234 1.68 10.00 5.98
N ALA A 235 1.84 11.32 6.10
CA ALA A 235 0.75 12.28 5.95
C ALA A 235 0.17 12.24 4.53
N LEU A 236 1.04 12.33 3.51
CA LEU A 236 0.63 12.24 2.09
C LEU A 236 -0.15 10.95 1.80
N HIS A 237 0.33 9.83 2.32
CA HIS A 237 -0.35 8.55 2.16
C HIS A 237 -1.73 8.52 2.81
N LEU A 238 -1.85 9.00 4.05
CA LEU A 238 -3.13 9.05 4.76
C LEU A 238 -4.12 10.05 4.12
N PHE A 239 -3.63 11.16 3.57
CA PHE A 239 -4.48 12.08 2.81
C PHE A 239 -4.98 11.47 1.51
N SER A 240 -4.15 10.68 0.81
CA SER A 240 -4.60 9.89 -0.35
C SER A 240 -5.72 8.91 0.03
N ILE A 241 -5.60 8.22 1.18
CA ILE A 241 -6.67 7.37 1.70
C ILE A 241 -7.94 8.17 1.98
N GLU A 242 -7.85 9.33 2.63
CA GLU A 242 -9.02 10.20 2.85
C GLU A 242 -9.69 10.60 1.53
N ASP A 243 -8.91 10.92 0.48
CA ASP A 243 -9.45 11.24 -0.83
C ASP A 243 -10.16 10.05 -1.46
N GLN A 244 -9.62 8.83 -1.31
CA GLN A 244 -10.32 7.62 -1.74
C GLN A 244 -11.64 7.39 -1.00
N ILE A 245 -11.66 7.62 0.32
CA ILE A 245 -12.90 7.53 1.10
C ILE A 245 -13.93 8.54 0.59
N ARG A 246 -13.51 9.79 0.30
CA ARG A 246 -14.38 10.85 -0.24
C ARG A 246 -14.91 10.54 -1.63
N HIS A 247 -14.07 10.01 -2.51
CA HIS A 247 -14.47 9.58 -3.85
C HIS A 247 -15.33 8.30 -3.85
N GLY A 248 -15.38 7.61 -2.70
CA GLY A 248 -16.04 6.33 -2.55
C GLY A 248 -15.19 5.18 -3.09
N LEU A 249 -15.54 3.95 -2.68
CA LEU A 249 -14.84 2.74 -3.10
C LEU A 249 -14.69 2.73 -4.63
N PRO A 250 -13.44 2.64 -5.17
CA PRO A 250 -13.25 2.54 -6.60
C PRO A 250 -14.07 1.36 -7.11
N LYS A 251 -15.00 1.66 -8.02
CA LYS A 251 -15.74 0.64 -8.75
C LYS A 251 -14.70 -0.05 -9.62
N PRO A 252 -14.43 -1.35 -9.44
CA PRO A 252 -13.47 -2.02 -10.29
C PRO A 252 -13.92 -1.86 -11.75
N THR A 253 -13.06 -1.26 -12.57
CA THR A 253 -13.16 -1.25 -14.04
C THR A 253 -13.00 -2.68 -14.51
N SER A 254 -14.03 -3.49 -14.28
CA SER A 254 -14.07 -4.87 -14.71
C SER A 254 -14.27 -4.87 -16.21
N SER A 255 -13.33 -5.50 -16.92
CA SER A 255 -13.49 -5.73 -18.35
C SER A 255 -14.77 -6.53 -18.61
N ILE A 256 -15.35 -6.38 -19.80
CA ILE A 256 -16.54 -7.14 -20.21
C ILE A 256 -16.31 -8.65 -20.00
N LEU A 257 -15.10 -9.13 -20.27
CA LEU A 257 -14.69 -10.52 -20.05
C LEU A 257 -14.70 -10.90 -18.56
N GLN A 258 -14.15 -10.07 -17.68
CA GLN A 258 -14.20 -10.33 -16.23
C GLN A 258 -15.63 -10.34 -15.69
N LYS A 259 -16.54 -9.53 -16.25
CA LYS A 259 -17.96 -9.58 -15.90
C LYS A 259 -18.57 -10.88 -16.39
N LEU A 260 -18.33 -11.27 -17.65
CA LEU A 260 -18.90 -12.47 -18.27
C LEU A 260 -18.44 -13.77 -17.58
N PHE A 261 -17.15 -13.86 -17.24
CA PHE A 261 -16.57 -15.03 -16.58
C PHE A 261 -16.56 -14.94 -15.04
N GLY A 262 -16.91 -13.79 -14.48
CA GLY A 262 -16.92 -13.55 -13.03
C GLY A 262 -18.17 -14.07 -12.34
N TYR A 263 -19.27 -14.26 -13.07
CA TYR A 263 -20.49 -14.82 -12.51
C TYR A 263 -20.38 -16.34 -12.34
N PRO A 264 -20.83 -16.88 -11.19
CA PRO A 264 -20.95 -18.32 -11.04
C PRO A 264 -21.95 -18.83 -12.08
N ILE A 265 -21.60 -19.91 -12.80
CA ILE A 265 -22.55 -20.55 -13.71
C ILE A 265 -23.76 -21.00 -12.89
N THR A 266 -24.88 -20.29 -13.01
CA THR A 266 -26.08 -20.49 -12.19
C THR A 266 -26.94 -21.65 -12.66
N ILE A 267 -26.77 -22.12 -13.90
CA ILE A 267 -27.84 -22.86 -14.57
C ILE A 267 -27.84 -24.39 -14.28
N PHE A 268 -26.76 -25.01 -13.79
CA PHE A 268 -26.74 -26.46 -13.49
C PHE A 268 -25.86 -26.91 -12.31
N LYS A 269 -25.77 -26.11 -11.23
CA LYS A 269 -24.73 -26.26 -10.18
C LYS A 269 -24.50 -27.67 -9.60
N ARG A 270 -25.54 -28.46 -9.33
CA ARG A 270 -25.36 -29.79 -8.69
C ARG A 270 -25.18 -30.93 -9.69
N ALA A 271 -25.95 -30.92 -10.78
CA ALA A 271 -25.89 -31.97 -11.80
C ALA A 271 -24.60 -31.86 -12.62
N PHE A 272 -24.22 -30.65 -13.02
CA PHE A 272 -22.96 -30.41 -13.72
C PHE A 272 -21.75 -30.70 -12.83
N HIS A 273 -21.80 -30.32 -11.56
CA HIS A 273 -20.74 -30.66 -10.61
C HIS A 273 -20.58 -32.17 -10.46
N LYS A 274 -21.69 -32.91 -10.30
CA LYS A 274 -21.65 -34.37 -10.30
C LYS A 274 -21.05 -34.91 -11.60
N LEU A 275 -21.54 -34.48 -12.77
CA LEU A 275 -20.99 -34.91 -14.07
C LEU A 275 -19.51 -34.57 -14.22
N TRP A 276 -19.07 -33.41 -13.73
CA TRP A 276 -17.68 -33.00 -13.75
C TRP A 276 -16.80 -33.92 -12.91
N LEU A 277 -17.26 -34.34 -11.73
CA LEU A 277 -16.54 -35.31 -10.90
C LEU A 277 -16.43 -36.72 -11.50
N TRP A 278 -17.26 -37.05 -12.51
CA TRP A 278 -17.13 -38.30 -13.28
C TRP A 278 -16.02 -38.22 -14.34
N VAL A 279 -15.54 -37.02 -14.67
CA VAL A 279 -14.41 -36.84 -15.58
C VAL A 279 -13.14 -37.36 -14.91
N PRO A 280 -12.30 -38.14 -15.61
CA PRO A 280 -11.03 -38.62 -15.09
C PRO A 280 -10.15 -37.52 -14.48
N GLU A 281 -9.49 -37.84 -13.38
CA GLU A 281 -8.68 -36.89 -12.61
C GLU A 281 -7.60 -36.20 -13.45
N SER A 282 -6.95 -36.94 -14.36
CA SER A 282 -5.94 -36.39 -15.28
C SER A 282 -6.48 -35.27 -16.18
N ILE A 283 -7.73 -35.39 -16.64
CA ILE A 283 -8.39 -34.37 -17.46
C ILE A 283 -8.78 -33.18 -16.59
N ARG A 284 -9.35 -33.41 -15.41
CA ARG A 284 -9.70 -32.35 -14.45
C ARG A 284 -8.46 -31.54 -14.04
N LEU A 285 -7.35 -32.20 -13.72
CA LEU A 285 -6.08 -31.57 -13.39
C LEU A 285 -5.57 -30.68 -14.53
N ARG A 286 -5.62 -31.17 -15.77
CA ARG A 286 -5.24 -30.38 -16.96
C ARG A 286 -6.12 -29.15 -17.11
N CYS A 287 -7.43 -29.30 -16.94
CA CYS A 287 -8.37 -28.17 -16.97
C CYS A 287 -8.06 -27.14 -15.87
N TYR A 288 -7.78 -27.57 -14.64
CA TYR A 288 -7.41 -26.66 -13.54
C TYR A 288 -6.11 -25.92 -13.76
N ARG A 289 -5.09 -26.59 -14.35
CA ARG A 289 -3.85 -25.92 -14.78
C ARG A 289 -4.13 -24.83 -15.82
N HIS A 290 -4.98 -25.11 -16.82
CA HIS A 290 -5.37 -24.10 -17.80
C HIS A 290 -6.20 -22.97 -17.19
N MET A 291 -7.15 -23.27 -16.32
CA MET A 291 -7.96 -22.27 -15.62
C MET A 291 -7.12 -21.36 -14.73
N TRP A 292 -6.06 -21.89 -14.12
CA TRP A 292 -5.09 -21.09 -13.37
C TRP A 292 -4.43 -20.05 -14.26
N THR A 293 -3.85 -20.47 -15.39
CA THR A 293 -3.19 -19.55 -16.35
C THR A 293 -4.16 -18.52 -16.91
N ILE A 294 -5.39 -18.93 -17.24
CA ILE A 294 -6.44 -18.01 -17.68
C ILE A 294 -6.81 -17.03 -16.54
N GLY A 295 -6.84 -17.51 -15.30
CA GLY A 295 -7.10 -16.70 -14.12
C GLY A 295 -6.05 -15.63 -13.89
N GLU A 296 -4.77 -15.99 -13.96
CA GLU A 296 -3.64 -15.04 -13.89
C GLU A 296 -3.77 -13.97 -14.97
N TRP A 297 -4.09 -14.37 -16.21
CA TRP A 297 -4.28 -13.43 -17.31
C TRP A 297 -5.52 -12.53 -17.13
N LEU A 298 -6.66 -13.08 -16.70
CA LEU A 298 -7.92 -12.32 -16.56
C LEU A 298 -7.94 -11.40 -15.35
N TYR A 299 -7.41 -11.85 -14.22
CA TYR A 299 -7.58 -11.20 -12.91
C TYR A 299 -6.26 -10.69 -12.31
N GLY A 300 -5.12 -11.05 -12.90
CA GLY A 300 -3.80 -10.80 -12.34
C GLY A 300 -3.44 -11.77 -11.21
N PRO A 301 -2.22 -11.65 -10.67
CA PRO A 301 -1.80 -12.41 -9.50
C PRO A 301 -2.57 -11.96 -8.25
N GLU A 302 -2.95 -12.93 -7.44
CA GLU A 302 -3.50 -12.67 -6.11
C GLU A 302 -2.40 -12.38 -5.07
N GLU A 303 -2.79 -11.84 -3.92
CA GLU A 303 -1.84 -11.54 -2.82
C GLU A 303 -1.16 -12.79 -2.27
N VAL A 304 -1.89 -13.91 -2.26
CA VAL A 304 -1.40 -15.19 -1.81
C VAL A 304 -1.00 -16.00 -3.04
N ARG A 305 0.30 -16.21 -3.23
CA ARG A 305 0.86 -16.83 -4.46
C ARG A 305 0.29 -18.20 -4.82
N TRP A 306 -0.21 -18.92 -3.83
CA TRP A 306 -0.79 -20.24 -3.98
C TRP A 306 -2.32 -20.24 -4.07
N VAL A 307 -2.96 -19.08 -4.18
CA VAL A 307 -4.39 -18.92 -4.42
C VAL A 307 -4.57 -18.12 -5.70
N GLN A 308 -5.48 -18.52 -6.59
CA GLN A 308 -5.75 -17.78 -7.82
C GLN A 308 -7.25 -17.74 -8.08
N ARG A 309 -7.76 -16.54 -8.38
CA ARG A 309 -9.11 -16.39 -8.95
C ARG A 309 -9.10 -16.92 -10.36
N VAL A 310 -10.07 -17.76 -10.69
CA VAL A 310 -10.21 -18.37 -12.02
C VAL A 310 -11.63 -18.12 -12.57
N PRO A 311 -11.87 -18.38 -13.86
CA PRO A 311 -13.20 -18.22 -14.46
C PRO A 311 -14.30 -18.96 -13.68
N PHE A 312 -15.54 -18.55 -13.95
CA PHE A 312 -16.78 -19.14 -13.44
C PHE A 312 -17.03 -18.93 -11.94
N GLY A 313 -16.47 -17.87 -11.38
CA GLY A 313 -16.62 -17.54 -9.97
C GLY A 313 -15.98 -18.60 -9.05
N LEU A 314 -14.82 -19.13 -9.45
CA LEU A 314 -14.07 -20.13 -8.68
C LEU A 314 -12.72 -19.57 -8.22
N TYR A 315 -12.18 -20.20 -7.18
CA TYR A 315 -10.81 -20.04 -6.72
C TYR A 315 -10.12 -21.40 -6.74
N ILE A 316 -8.84 -21.39 -7.07
CA ILE A 316 -7.96 -22.55 -6.93
C ILE A 316 -6.93 -22.22 -5.87
N LYS A 317 -6.77 -23.10 -4.89
CA LYS A 317 -5.67 -23.09 -3.93
C LYS A 317 -4.74 -24.27 -4.21
N ARG A 318 -3.46 -24.00 -4.38
CA ARG A 318 -2.38 -24.99 -4.47
C ARG A 318 -1.78 -25.18 -3.09
N THR A 319 -1.55 -26.41 -2.68
CA THR A 319 -0.87 -26.71 -1.41
C THR A 319 0.18 -27.78 -1.67
N GLN A 320 1.26 -27.74 -0.88
CA GLN A 320 2.17 -28.87 -0.76
C GLN A 320 1.56 -29.82 0.28
N GLY A 321 1.31 -31.07 -0.10
CA GLY A 321 0.59 -32.04 0.75
C GLY A 321 -0.93 -32.02 0.58
N THR A 322 -1.68 -32.57 1.55
CA THR A 322 -3.11 -32.88 1.38
C THR A 322 -4.04 -31.71 1.73
N SER A 323 -4.92 -31.33 0.80
CA SER A 323 -5.99 -30.34 1.03
C SER A 323 -7.31 -30.93 1.53
N TRP A 324 -7.34 -32.24 1.81
CA TRP A 324 -8.54 -32.96 2.25
C TRP A 324 -9.10 -32.42 3.58
N ASN A 325 -8.23 -32.04 4.51
CA ASN A 325 -8.64 -31.46 5.79
C ASN A 325 -9.37 -30.13 5.61
N GLU A 326 -8.88 -29.26 4.73
CA GLU A 326 -9.52 -27.98 4.43
C GLU A 326 -10.85 -28.18 3.69
N SER A 327 -10.88 -29.09 2.72
CA SER A 327 -12.12 -29.48 2.02
C SER A 327 -13.19 -29.99 3.00
N ASN A 328 -12.82 -30.89 3.91
CA ASN A 328 -13.72 -31.42 4.93
C ASN A 328 -14.18 -30.33 5.91
N ALA A 329 -13.28 -29.44 6.33
CA ALA A 329 -13.63 -28.31 7.18
C ALA A 329 -14.64 -27.37 6.50
N LEU A 330 -14.45 -27.06 5.21
CA LEU A 330 -15.40 -26.25 4.44
C LEU A 330 -16.77 -26.92 4.34
N ASN A 331 -16.81 -28.24 4.14
CA ASN A 331 -18.07 -29.00 4.10
C ASN A 331 -18.80 -28.97 5.44
N ILE A 332 -18.07 -29.09 6.56
CA ILE A 332 -18.66 -28.99 7.91
C ILE A 332 -19.22 -27.58 8.13
N VAL A 333 -18.46 -26.54 7.78
CA VAL A 333 -18.92 -25.14 7.93
C VAL A 333 -20.17 -24.88 7.08
N GLU A 334 -20.23 -25.38 5.84
CA GLU A 334 -21.41 -25.25 4.97
C GLU A 334 -22.64 -25.96 5.54
N GLN A 335 -22.47 -27.15 6.13
CA GLN A 335 -23.58 -27.97 6.61
C GLN A 335 -24.14 -27.49 7.95
N TYR A 336 -23.25 -27.07 8.86
CA TYR A 336 -23.60 -26.87 10.26
C TYR A 336 -23.59 -25.40 10.70
N THR A 337 -23.26 -24.46 9.81
CA THR A 337 -23.25 -23.04 10.15
C THR A 337 -23.95 -22.19 9.10
N SER A 338 -24.42 -21.02 9.51
CA SER A 338 -24.93 -19.99 8.59
C SER A 338 -23.80 -19.09 8.04
N ILE A 339 -22.54 -19.42 8.33
CA ILE A 339 -21.39 -18.61 7.91
C ILE A 339 -21.20 -18.79 6.40
N LEU A 340 -21.09 -17.68 5.68
CA LEU A 340 -20.72 -17.69 4.27
C LEU A 340 -19.27 -18.15 4.15
N ALA A 341 -19.07 -19.41 3.77
CA ALA A 341 -17.76 -19.99 3.49
C ALA A 341 -17.65 -20.42 2.01
N PRO A 342 -16.45 -20.45 1.42
CA PRO A 342 -16.22 -21.09 0.14
C PRO A 342 -16.70 -22.55 0.20
N ARG A 343 -17.35 -23.02 -0.87
CA ARG A 343 -17.75 -24.43 -0.98
C ARG A 343 -16.65 -25.20 -1.68
N SER A 344 -16.28 -26.34 -1.12
CA SER A 344 -15.34 -27.25 -1.78
C SER A 344 -16.03 -27.87 -3.00
N ILE A 345 -15.45 -27.65 -4.18
CA ILE A 345 -15.92 -28.21 -5.43
C ILE A 345 -15.13 -29.46 -5.77
N ASP A 346 -13.81 -29.42 -5.60
CA ASP A 346 -12.97 -30.54 -5.98
C ASP A 346 -11.62 -30.51 -5.27
N VAL A 347 -11.04 -31.70 -5.08
CA VAL A 347 -9.66 -31.90 -4.61
C VAL A 347 -8.99 -32.87 -5.56
N VAL A 348 -7.91 -32.42 -6.20
CA VAL A 348 -7.16 -33.21 -7.18
C VAL A 348 -5.68 -33.15 -6.84
N GLU A 349 -5.04 -34.32 -6.80
CA GLU A 349 -3.62 -34.43 -6.47
C GLU A 349 -2.78 -34.53 -7.74
N ASP A 350 -1.77 -33.67 -7.84
CA ASP A 350 -0.76 -33.74 -8.87
C ASP A 350 0.45 -34.50 -8.33
N SER A 351 0.39 -35.82 -8.40
CA SER A 351 1.45 -36.71 -7.90
C SER A 351 2.81 -36.45 -8.55
N SER A 352 2.83 -35.85 -9.74
CA SER A 352 4.06 -35.51 -10.46
C SER A 352 4.79 -34.30 -9.88
N GLN A 353 4.06 -33.42 -9.19
CA GLN A 353 4.60 -32.19 -8.59
C GLN A 353 4.48 -32.16 -7.06
N GLY A 354 3.79 -33.13 -6.46
CA GLY A 354 3.48 -33.14 -5.03
C GLY A 354 2.56 -32.00 -4.59
N ILE A 355 1.72 -31.51 -5.52
CA ILE A 355 0.83 -30.35 -5.30
C ILE A 355 -0.63 -30.82 -5.31
N THR A 356 -1.40 -30.42 -4.31
CA THR A 356 -2.86 -30.62 -4.33
C THR A 356 -3.57 -29.35 -4.75
N PHE A 357 -4.52 -29.50 -5.67
CA PHE A 357 -5.42 -28.45 -6.13
C PHE A 357 -6.74 -28.55 -5.36
N LEU A 358 -7.02 -27.57 -4.51
CA LEU A 358 -8.33 -27.36 -3.90
C LEU A 358 -9.11 -26.33 -4.72
N VAL A 359 -10.18 -26.76 -5.35
CA VAL A 359 -11.07 -25.89 -6.14
C VAL A 359 -12.29 -25.55 -5.30
N MET A 360 -12.57 -24.26 -5.17
CA MET A 360 -13.63 -23.76 -4.31
C MET A 360 -14.40 -22.61 -4.95
N THR A 361 -15.62 -22.36 -4.46
CA THR A 361 -16.41 -21.21 -4.93
C THR A 361 -15.84 -19.89 -4.44
N CYS A 362 -15.88 -18.86 -5.28
CA CYS A 362 -15.61 -17.48 -4.88
C CYS A 362 -16.73 -16.96 -3.97
N LEU A 363 -16.35 -16.32 -2.87
CA LEU A 363 -17.26 -15.47 -2.11
C LEU A 363 -17.32 -14.09 -2.74
N ASN A 364 -18.51 -13.49 -2.77
CA ASN A 364 -18.66 -12.12 -3.22
C ASN A 364 -18.10 -11.19 -2.14
N GLY A 365 -17.19 -10.30 -2.52
CA GLY A 365 -16.64 -9.31 -1.61
C GLY A 365 -15.24 -8.84 -2.02
N LYS A 366 -14.71 -7.91 -1.25
CA LYS A 366 -13.30 -7.51 -1.29
C LYS A 366 -12.60 -8.08 -0.06
N SER A 367 -11.32 -8.39 -0.19
CA SER A 367 -10.51 -8.78 0.97
C SER A 367 -10.57 -7.69 2.05
N PHE A 368 -10.82 -8.09 3.29
CA PHE A 368 -10.83 -7.18 4.44
C PHE A 368 -9.53 -6.36 4.52
N ARG A 369 -8.38 -6.98 4.23
CA ARG A 369 -7.07 -6.30 4.18
C ARG A 369 -7.12 -5.06 3.27
N ARG A 370 -7.72 -5.18 2.08
CA ARG A 370 -7.85 -4.08 1.11
C ARG A 370 -8.87 -3.01 1.49
N SER A 371 -9.69 -3.21 2.51
CA SER A 371 -10.79 -2.29 2.81
C SER A 371 -10.78 -1.78 4.25
N PHE A 372 -10.04 -2.42 5.15
CA PHE A 372 -9.95 -2.05 6.56
C PHE A 372 -9.59 -0.57 6.78
N HIS A 373 -8.63 -0.07 6.01
CA HIS A 373 -8.16 1.32 6.09
C HIS A 373 -9.22 2.35 5.64
N LEU A 374 -10.23 1.91 4.86
CA LEU A 374 -11.32 2.75 4.38
C LEU A 374 -12.53 2.75 5.34
N MET A 375 -12.56 1.86 6.32
CA MET A 375 -13.69 1.69 7.23
C MET A 375 -13.65 2.70 8.38
N SER A 376 -14.81 3.26 8.71
CA SER A 376 -15.10 4.04 9.92
C SER A 376 -15.05 3.18 11.19
N TYR A 377 -15.03 3.82 12.36
CA TYR A 377 -15.08 3.08 13.64
C TYR A 377 -16.36 2.26 13.78
N ALA A 378 -17.52 2.80 13.40
CA ALA A 378 -18.79 2.08 13.45
C ALA A 378 -18.76 0.81 12.57
N GLU A 379 -18.23 0.92 11.34
CA GLU A 379 -18.08 -0.23 10.44
C GLU A 379 -17.08 -1.26 10.98
N ARG A 380 -15.98 -0.82 11.60
CA ARG A 380 -15.00 -1.72 12.23
C ARG A 380 -15.60 -2.46 13.43
N ASN A 381 -16.37 -1.77 14.28
CA ASN A 381 -17.05 -2.37 15.41
C ASN A 381 -18.08 -3.41 14.94
N GLN A 382 -18.91 -3.03 13.95
CA GLN A 382 -19.88 -3.95 13.35
C GLN A 382 -19.20 -5.19 12.76
N PHE A 383 -18.07 -5.01 12.06
CA PHE A 383 -17.30 -6.12 11.52
C PHE A 383 -16.75 -7.04 12.62
N MET A 384 -16.24 -6.48 13.72
CA MET A 384 -15.78 -7.26 14.87
C MET A 384 -16.91 -8.02 15.55
N ASP A 385 -18.10 -7.42 15.68
CA ASP A 385 -19.29 -8.08 16.18
C ASP A 385 -19.70 -9.25 15.28
N ASP A 386 -19.64 -9.07 13.97
CA ASP A 386 -19.98 -10.11 12.99
C ASP A 386 -18.95 -11.26 12.99
N ILE A 387 -17.66 -10.97 13.19
CA ILE A 387 -16.64 -12.00 13.47
C ILE A 387 -16.97 -12.72 14.78
N GLY A 388 -17.32 -11.98 15.84
CA GLY A 388 -17.66 -12.52 17.15
C GLY A 388 -18.80 -13.54 17.07
N LYS A 389 -19.84 -13.25 16.28
CA LYS A 389 -20.93 -14.18 15.98
C LYS A 389 -20.43 -15.44 15.27
N CYS A 390 -19.58 -15.29 14.26
CA CYS A 390 -19.00 -16.43 13.53
C CYS A 390 -18.15 -17.35 14.42
N VAL A 391 -17.38 -16.79 15.36
CA VAL A 391 -16.56 -17.56 16.30
C VAL A 391 -17.42 -18.25 17.35
N THR A 392 -18.50 -17.61 17.80
CA THR A 392 -19.41 -18.19 18.81
C THR A 392 -20.19 -19.38 18.26
N ILE A 393 -20.58 -19.37 16.99
CA ILE A 393 -21.21 -20.52 16.32
C ILE A 393 -20.31 -21.77 16.37
N LYS A 394 -18.97 -21.60 16.34
CA LYS A 394 -18.03 -22.73 16.48
C LYS A 394 -17.97 -23.31 17.89
N LYS A 395 -18.48 -22.60 18.90
CA LYS A 395 -18.42 -23.00 20.32
C LYS A 395 -19.65 -23.74 20.81
N ASP A 396 -20.72 -23.85 20.03
CA ASP A 396 -21.90 -24.65 20.37
C ASP A 396 -21.78 -26.05 19.71
N PRO A 397 -21.26 -27.07 20.41
CA PRO A 397 -21.11 -28.41 19.86
C PRO A 397 -22.31 -29.22 20.34
N LYS A 398 -23.39 -29.27 19.56
CA LYS A 398 -24.28 -30.42 19.69
C LYS A 398 -23.57 -31.61 19.04
N ASP A 399 -22.97 -32.43 19.90
CA ASP A 399 -22.46 -33.79 19.68
C ASP A 399 -21.66 -34.04 18.40
N TYR A 400 -20.35 -33.75 18.43
CA TYR A 400 -19.39 -34.51 17.64
C TYR A 400 -18.16 -34.85 18.47
N SER A 401 -18.15 -36.08 18.99
CA SER A 401 -16.94 -36.76 19.44
C SER A 401 -16.04 -37.04 18.22
N LEU A 402 -15.17 -36.10 17.88
CA LEU A 402 -14.02 -36.36 17.02
C LEU A 402 -12.79 -35.68 17.63
N SER A 403 -11.89 -36.51 18.09
CA SER A 403 -10.57 -36.18 18.61
C SER A 403 -9.80 -35.30 17.62
N PHE A 404 -9.66 -34.01 17.95
CA PHE A 404 -8.71 -33.12 17.32
C PHE A 404 -7.30 -33.47 17.83
N PHE A 405 -6.52 -34.19 17.00
CA PHE A 405 -5.07 -34.15 17.14
C PHE A 405 -4.57 -32.88 16.44
N GLY A 406 -4.10 -31.94 17.26
CA GLY A 406 -3.42 -30.75 16.80
C GLY A 406 -2.07 -31.11 16.19
N HIS A 407 -1.74 -30.47 15.06
CA HIS A 407 -0.49 -29.73 14.91
C HIS A 407 -0.50 -28.90 13.60
N HIS A 408 -0.01 -27.67 13.76
CA HIS A 408 0.45 -26.73 12.73
C HIS A 408 -0.59 -25.80 12.05
N GLY A 409 -0.63 -24.57 12.58
CA GLY A 409 -0.18 -23.44 11.75
C GLY A 409 -1.22 -22.41 11.33
N TRP A 410 -2.07 -21.93 12.23
CA TRP A 410 -2.68 -20.61 12.06
C TRP A 410 -1.68 -19.55 12.52
N SER A 411 -0.81 -19.09 11.61
CA SER A 411 -0.04 -17.87 11.86
C SER A 411 -0.92 -16.67 11.57
N TYR A 412 -1.40 -16.03 12.63
CA TYR A 412 -1.83 -14.64 12.61
C TYR A 412 -0.60 -13.73 12.81
N VAL A 413 -0.62 -12.62 12.06
CA VAL A 413 0.36 -11.51 11.98
C VAL A 413 1.54 -11.74 11.06
#